data_AF-A0A9D4YN56-F1
#
_entry.id   AF-A0A9D4YN56-F1
#
_cell.length_a   1.000
_cell.length_b   1.000
_cell.length_c   1.000
_cell.angle_alpha   90.00
_cell.angle_beta   90.00
_cell.angle_gamma   90.00
#
_symmetry.space_group_name_H-M   'P 1'
#
loop_
_entity.id
_entity.type
_entity.pdbx_description
1 polymer ?
#
loop_
_entity_poly.entity_id
_entity_poly.type
_entity_poly.pdbx_seq_one_letter_code
_entity_poly.pdbx_strand_id
1 'polypeptide(L)'
;MCRICREGDQKARLVSPCSCSGTIGFVHVSCLEHWLNERNADYCELCGERFQMAAQPVSVLRFFRWAWRNKRWLWRSLVFELLGLVLVTPVAACVFYVLAILTLQEDGAAWYVVLLDFLSIVAFIFYVVRTLNKLRTRYRMYLA
;
A
#
# COMPACT_ATOMS: atom_id res chain seq x y z
N MET A 1 -22.55 16.21 9.00
CA MET A 1 -22.12 16.75 7.69
C MET A 1 -20.59 16.69 7.67
N CYS A 2 -19.98 16.18 6.61
CA CYS A 2 -18.53 15.99 6.52
C CYS A 2 -17.84 17.34 6.22
N ARG A 3 -16.77 17.67 6.95
CA ARG A 3 -16.05 18.95 6.76
C ARG A 3 -15.38 19.09 5.38
N ILE A 4 -15.03 17.98 4.73
CA ILE A 4 -14.27 17.95 3.48
C ILE A 4 -15.21 18.01 2.27
N CYS A 5 -16.11 17.04 2.14
CA CYS A 5 -17.03 16.97 0.98
C CYS A 5 -18.36 17.68 1.19
N ARG A 6 -18.64 18.19 2.40
CA ARG A 6 -19.89 18.88 2.76
C ARG A 6 -21.15 18.02 2.61
N GLU A 7 -21.03 16.70 2.59
CA GLU A 7 -22.17 15.77 2.47
C GLU A 7 -22.58 15.16 3.82
N GLY A 8 -23.79 14.60 3.90
CA GLY A 8 -24.30 13.90 5.09
C GLY A 8 -23.81 12.45 5.22
N ASP A 9 -24.40 11.69 6.14
CA ASP A 9 -24.08 10.28 6.41
C ASP A 9 -24.59 9.30 5.33
N GLN A 10 -25.24 9.83 4.28
CA GLN A 10 -25.88 9.02 3.24
C GLN A 10 -24.89 8.27 2.35
N LYS A 11 -23.65 8.78 2.20
CA LYS A 11 -22.61 8.19 1.33
C LYS A 11 -21.67 7.23 2.07
N ALA A 12 -21.38 7.52 3.33
CA ALA A 12 -20.49 6.74 4.19
C ALA A 12 -20.60 7.20 5.64
N ARG A 13 -20.20 6.34 6.58
CA ARG A 13 -20.16 6.62 8.01
C ARG A 13 -19.25 7.82 8.31
N LEU A 14 -19.76 8.83 9.02
CA LEU A 14 -18.92 9.90 9.58
C LEU A 14 -18.21 9.42 10.85
N VAL A 15 -16.94 9.82 10.99
CA VAL A 15 -16.09 9.59 12.16
C VAL A 15 -15.62 10.94 12.72
N SER A 16 -15.33 10.97 14.03
CA SER A 16 -14.71 12.11 14.72
C SER A 16 -13.27 11.76 15.12
N PRO A 17 -12.30 11.92 14.20
CA PRO A 17 -10.93 11.41 14.42
C PRO A 17 -10.09 12.32 15.33
N CYS A 18 -10.62 13.47 15.77
CA CYS A 18 -9.94 14.41 16.65
C CYS A 18 -10.93 15.07 17.63
N SER A 19 -10.41 15.75 18.64
CA SER A 19 -11.20 16.45 19.67
C SER A 19 -11.85 17.76 19.20
N CYS A 20 -11.92 18.00 17.88
CA CYS A 20 -12.59 19.18 17.34
C CYS A 20 -14.09 19.14 17.65
N SER A 21 -14.59 20.22 18.25
CA SER A 21 -16.01 20.33 18.63
C SER A 21 -16.91 20.69 17.46
N GLY A 22 -18.16 20.23 17.51
CA GLY A 22 -19.20 20.55 16.52
C GLY A 22 -19.07 19.80 15.20
N THR A 23 -19.69 20.32 14.14
CA THR A 23 -19.74 19.67 12.81
C THR A 23 -18.37 19.56 12.14
N ILE A 24 -17.40 20.38 12.55
CA ILE A 24 -16.04 20.39 11.99
C ILE A 24 -15.21 19.18 12.41
N GLY A 25 -15.61 18.50 13.49
CA GLY A 25 -14.99 17.25 13.93
C GLY A 25 -15.39 16.05 13.07
N PHE A 26 -16.47 16.13 12.29
CA PHE A 26 -16.99 14.99 11.55
C PHE A 26 -16.47 14.93 10.11
N VAL A 27 -15.90 13.79 9.74
CA VAL A 27 -15.40 13.50 8.39
C VAL A 27 -15.75 12.08 7.96
N HIS A 28 -15.93 11.86 6.65
CA HIS A 28 -15.96 10.51 6.11
C HIS A 28 -14.55 9.91 6.15
N VAL A 29 -14.45 8.61 6.42
CA VAL A 29 -13.18 7.87 6.40
C VAL A 29 -12.45 8.03 5.05
N SER A 30 -13.19 7.95 3.94
CA SER A 30 -12.64 8.12 2.58
C SER A 30 -12.12 9.54 2.31
N CYS A 31 -12.84 10.56 2.79
CA CYS A 31 -12.42 11.94 2.65
C CYS A 31 -11.17 12.24 3.49
N LEU A 32 -11.11 11.69 4.71
CA LEU A 32 -9.94 11.79 5.56
C LEU A 32 -8.73 11.08 4.93
N GLU A 33 -8.91 9.86 4.40
CA GLU A 33 -7.85 9.12 3.67
C GLU A 33 -7.29 9.95 2.51
N HIS A 34 -8.16 10.53 1.69
CA HIS A 34 -7.72 11.36 0.56
C HIS A 34 -6.93 12.58 1.04
N TRP A 35 -7.45 13.29 2.04
CA TRP A 35 -6.80 14.47 2.61
C TRP A 35 -5.43 14.16 3.25
N LEU A 36 -5.32 13.06 4.02
CA LEU A 36 -4.05 12.64 4.63
C LEU A 36 -3.02 12.27 3.57
N ASN A 37 -3.43 11.61 2.49
CA ASN A 37 -2.53 11.25 1.38
C ASN A 37 -2.06 12.48 0.59
N GLU A 38 -2.94 13.45 0.37
CA GLU A 38 -2.61 14.69 -0.35
C GLU A 38 -1.74 15.63 0.48
N ARG A 39 -2.00 15.74 1.78
CA ARG A 39 -1.26 16.64 2.69
C ARG A 39 -0.04 16.00 3.34
N ASN A 40 0.09 14.68 3.28
CA ASN A 40 1.12 13.91 3.98
C ASN A 40 1.23 14.28 5.49
N ALA A 41 0.08 14.56 6.11
CA ALA A 41 -0.03 14.96 7.51
C ALA A 41 -0.76 13.86 8.31
N ASP A 42 -0.39 13.65 9.58
CA ASP A 42 -1.00 12.69 10.50
C ASP A 42 -1.73 13.36 11.69
N TYR A 43 -1.86 14.69 11.64
CA TYR A 43 -2.45 15.52 12.69
C TYR A 43 -3.57 16.40 12.14
N CYS A 44 -4.48 16.80 13.03
CA CYS A 44 -5.51 17.75 12.70
C CYS A 44 -4.91 19.16 12.62
N GLU A 45 -5.09 19.84 11.48
CA GLU A 45 -4.63 21.23 11.28
C GLU A 45 -5.32 22.26 12.18
N LEU A 46 -6.48 21.91 12.76
CA LEU A 46 -7.28 22.80 13.60
C LEU A 46 -6.93 22.69 15.08
N CYS A 47 -6.93 21.47 15.62
CA CYS A 47 -6.64 21.26 17.05
C CYS A 47 -5.19 20.85 17.33
N GLY A 48 -4.37 20.59 16.29
CA GLY A 48 -2.98 20.13 16.43
C GLY A 48 -2.84 18.69 16.96
N GLU A 49 -3.95 18.05 17.35
CA GLU A 49 -3.93 16.70 17.89
C GLU A 49 -3.74 15.68 16.77
N ARG A 50 -2.92 14.66 17.03
CA ARG A 50 -2.84 13.49 16.15
C ARG A 50 -4.20 12.84 16.06
N PHE A 51 -4.59 12.45 14.85
CA PHE A 51 -5.85 11.74 14.68
C PHE A 51 -5.82 10.47 15.54
N GLN A 52 -6.80 10.34 16.45
CA GLN A 52 -6.94 9.20 17.36
C GLN A 52 -7.47 7.99 16.56
N MET A 53 -6.66 7.51 15.64
CA MET A 53 -6.86 6.21 15.02
C MET A 53 -6.55 5.18 16.09
N ALA A 54 -7.59 4.64 16.74
CA ALA A 54 -7.42 3.71 17.84
C ALA A 54 -6.45 2.60 17.44
N ALA A 55 -5.27 2.59 18.06
CA ALA A 55 -4.27 1.53 17.92
C ALA A 55 -4.77 0.27 18.65
N GLN A 56 -5.89 -0.28 18.17
CA GLN A 56 -6.42 -1.54 18.65
C GLN A 56 -5.47 -2.65 18.17
N PRO A 57 -5.08 -3.61 19.03
CA PRO A 57 -4.26 -4.73 18.61
C PRO A 57 -5.02 -5.49 17.52
N VAL A 58 -4.42 -5.47 16.34
CA VAL A 58 -5.01 -6.06 15.14
C VAL A 58 -4.87 -7.55 15.20
N SER A 59 -5.92 -8.22 15.66
CA SER A 59 -5.99 -9.67 15.58
C SER A 59 -6.01 -10.09 14.11
N VAL A 60 -5.26 -11.15 13.77
CA VAL A 60 -5.22 -11.73 12.41
C VAL A 60 -6.62 -12.00 11.86
N LEU A 61 -7.57 -12.37 12.73
CA LEU A 61 -8.98 -12.55 12.39
C LEU A 61 -9.65 -11.27 11.88
N ARG A 62 -9.37 -10.09 12.47
CA ARG A 62 -9.87 -8.79 11.98
C ARG A 62 -9.25 -8.43 10.63
N PHE A 63 -7.96 -8.72 10.44
CA PHE A 63 -7.28 -8.54 9.15
C PHE A 63 -7.91 -9.42 8.07
N PHE A 64 -8.07 -10.73 8.32
CA PHE A 64 -8.70 -11.64 7.36
C PHE A 64 -10.14 -11.25 7.06
N ARG A 65 -10.91 -10.82 8.08
CA ARG A 65 -12.28 -10.33 7.89
C ARG A 65 -12.32 -9.06 7.03
N TRP A 66 -11.38 -8.13 7.22
CA TRP A 66 -11.22 -6.95 6.37
C TRP A 66 -10.81 -7.31 4.95
N ALA A 67 -9.79 -8.17 4.79
CA ALA A 67 -9.30 -8.66 3.50
C ALA A 67 -10.41 -9.37 2.72
N TRP A 68 -11.26 -10.14 3.42
CA TRP A 68 -12.43 -10.80 2.83
C TRP A 68 -13.52 -9.80 2.41
N ARG A 69 -13.81 -8.80 3.26
CA ARG A 69 -14.80 -7.75 2.95
C ARG A 69 -14.37 -6.91 1.75
N ASN A 70 -13.09 -6.53 1.71
CA ASN A 70 -12.48 -5.73 0.64
C ASN A 70 -11.79 -6.58 -0.44
N LYS A 71 -12.21 -7.85 -0.60
CA LYS A 71 -11.54 -8.80 -1.51
C LYS A 71 -11.42 -8.28 -2.93
N ARG A 72 -12.40 -7.54 -3.47
CA ARG A 72 -12.35 -6.99 -4.84
C ARG A 72 -11.22 -5.97 -5.04
N TRP A 73 -11.03 -5.05 -4.11
CA TRP A 73 -9.94 -4.08 -4.19
C TRP A 73 -8.58 -4.77 -3.99
N LEU A 74 -8.51 -5.65 -3.00
CA LEU A 74 -7.30 -6.43 -2.70
C LEU A 74 -6.89 -7.27 -3.90
N TRP A 75 -7.83 -8.00 -4.50
CA TRP A 75 -7.60 -8.76 -5.73
C TRP A 75 -7.16 -7.87 -6.88
N ARG A 76 -7.85 -6.75 -7.14
CA ARG A 76 -7.46 -5.85 -8.24
C ARG A 76 -6.05 -5.30 -8.06
N SER A 77 -5.67 -4.92 -6.84
CA SER A 77 -4.31 -4.44 -6.57
C SER A 77 -3.30 -5.58 -6.71
N LEU A 78 -3.58 -6.78 -6.17
CA LEU A 78 -2.67 -7.92 -6.27
C LEU A 78 -2.53 -8.44 -7.71
N VAL A 79 -3.61 -8.45 -8.48
CA VAL A 79 -3.61 -8.89 -9.89
C VAL A 79 -2.79 -7.96 -10.75
N PHE A 80 -2.95 -6.64 -10.61
CA PHE A 80 -2.17 -5.67 -11.39
C PHE A 80 -0.67 -5.80 -11.10
N GLU A 81 -0.33 -5.99 -9.83
CA GLU A 81 1.04 -6.11 -9.36
C GLU A 81 1.66 -7.49 -9.76
N LEU A 82 0.88 -8.59 -9.70
CA LEU A 82 1.27 -9.92 -10.20
C LEU A 82 1.43 -9.94 -11.72
N LEU A 83 0.58 -9.24 -12.47
CA LEU A 83 0.72 -9.08 -13.92
C LEU A 83 2.03 -8.37 -14.27
N GLY A 84 2.37 -7.31 -13.52
CA GLY A 84 3.67 -6.65 -13.66
C GLY A 84 4.83 -7.60 -13.44
N LEU A 85 4.77 -8.42 -12.38
CA LEU A 85 5.79 -9.42 -12.09
C LEU A 85 5.90 -10.45 -13.24
N VAL A 86 4.79 -11.08 -13.64
CA VAL A 86 4.76 -12.14 -14.67
C VAL A 86 5.23 -11.64 -16.04
N LEU A 87 5.09 -10.36 -16.35
CA LEU A 87 5.58 -9.78 -17.60
C LEU A 87 7.07 -9.41 -17.54
N VAL A 88 7.55 -8.92 -16.40
CA VAL A 88 8.94 -8.44 -16.24
C VAL A 88 9.92 -9.60 -15.98
N THR A 89 9.50 -10.61 -15.22
CA THR A 89 10.36 -11.74 -14.85
C THR A 89 10.86 -12.59 -16.04
N PRO A 90 10.03 -12.98 -17.03
CA PRO A 90 10.52 -13.76 -18.18
C PRO A 90 11.45 -12.94 -19.07
N VAL A 91 11.24 -11.63 -19.19
CA VAL A 91 12.16 -10.75 -19.93
C VAL A 91 13.52 -10.70 -19.24
N ALA A 92 13.53 -10.53 -17.92
CA ALA A 92 14.76 -10.55 -17.13
C ALA A 92 15.47 -11.91 -17.20
N ALA A 93 14.73 -13.03 -17.12
CA ALA A 93 15.27 -14.38 -17.24
C ALA A 93 15.83 -14.68 -18.65
N CYS A 94 15.15 -14.22 -19.70
CA CYS A 94 15.65 -14.34 -21.08
C CYS A 94 16.93 -13.53 -21.30
N VAL A 95 16.97 -12.29 -20.80
CA VAL A 95 18.18 -11.45 -20.87
C VAL A 95 19.33 -12.11 -20.13
N PHE A 96 19.08 -12.63 -18.92
CA PHE A 96 20.04 -13.38 -18.14
C PHE A 96 20.57 -14.61 -18.88
N TYR A 97 19.68 -15.42 -19.48
CA TYR A 97 20.06 -16.63 -20.21
C TYR A 97 20.89 -16.33 -21.46
N VAL A 98 20.50 -15.31 -22.24
CA VAL A 98 21.25 -14.88 -23.42
C VAL A 98 22.63 -14.34 -23.02
N LEU A 99 22.71 -13.51 -21.97
CA LEU A 99 23.99 -13.03 -21.45
C LEU A 99 24.85 -14.18 -20.89
N ALA A 100 24.26 -15.17 -20.22
CA ALA A 100 24.97 -16.36 -19.74
C ALA A 100 25.60 -17.15 -20.91
N ILE A 101 24.88 -17.35 -22.01
CA ILE A 101 25.44 -18.03 -23.20
C ILE A 101 26.57 -17.20 -23.84
N LEU A 102 26.38 -15.88 -23.97
CA LEU A 102 27.40 -15.00 -24.55
C LEU A 102 28.66 -14.91 -23.69
N THR A 103 28.54 -15.11 -22.37
CA THR A 103 29.64 -15.04 -21.41
C THR A 103 30.34 -16.37 -21.18
N LEU A 104 29.71 -17.51 -21.50
CA LEU A 104 30.38 -18.82 -21.53
C LEU A 104 31.47 -18.92 -22.62
N GLN A 105 31.53 -17.95 -23.54
CA GLN A 105 32.57 -17.83 -24.56
C GLN A 105 33.82 -17.09 -24.05
N GLU A 106 33.75 -16.38 -22.93
CA GLU A 106 34.81 -15.53 -22.36
C GLU A 106 35.05 -15.88 -20.88
N ASP A 107 36.24 -16.37 -20.53
CA ASP A 107 36.59 -16.99 -19.23
C ASP A 107 36.38 -16.11 -17.96
N GLY A 108 35.89 -14.87 -18.08
CA GLY A 108 35.85 -13.87 -17.00
C GLY A 108 34.48 -13.28 -16.63
N ALA A 109 33.37 -13.68 -17.25
CA ALA A 109 32.12 -12.91 -17.17
C ALA A 109 31.01 -13.49 -16.25
N ALA A 110 31.31 -14.53 -15.46
CA ALA A 110 30.34 -15.17 -14.55
C ALA A 110 29.83 -14.25 -13.40
N TRP A 111 30.55 -13.20 -13.04
CA TRP A 111 30.14 -12.31 -11.93
C TRP A 111 28.93 -11.43 -12.27
N TYR A 112 28.71 -11.11 -13.55
CA TYR A 112 27.53 -10.36 -14.00
C TYR A 112 26.23 -11.15 -13.82
N VAL A 113 26.29 -12.47 -14.00
CA VAL A 113 25.17 -13.40 -13.79
C VAL A 113 24.74 -13.35 -12.32
N VAL A 114 25.71 -13.48 -11.40
CA VAL A 114 25.46 -13.38 -9.95
C VAL A 114 24.91 -12.00 -9.56
N LEU A 115 25.43 -10.93 -10.17
CA LEU A 115 24.94 -9.56 -9.94
C LEU A 115 23.49 -9.38 -10.41
N LEU A 116 23.12 -9.89 -11.59
CA LEU A 116 21.77 -9.78 -12.13
C LEU A 116 20.74 -10.56 -11.29
N ASP A 117 21.09 -11.77 -10.85
CA ASP A 117 20.25 -12.56 -9.95
C ASP A 117 20.03 -11.81 -8.63
N PHE A 118 21.10 -11.29 -8.03
CA PHE A 118 21.03 -10.47 -6.81
C PHE A 118 20.13 -9.24 -6.98
N LEU A 119 20.28 -8.49 -8.09
CA LEU A 119 19.45 -7.32 -8.37
C LEU A 119 17.97 -7.68 -8.54
N SER A 120 17.67 -8.83 -9.14
CA SER A 120 16.29 -9.32 -9.28
C SER A 120 15.65 -9.66 -7.94
N ILE A 121 16.41 -10.27 -7.02
CA ILE A 121 15.97 -10.59 -5.66
C ILE A 121 15.70 -9.30 -4.87
N VAL A 122 16.60 -8.32 -4.95
CA VAL A 122 16.42 -7.01 -4.30
C VAL A 122 15.17 -6.30 -4.82
N ALA A 123 14.94 -6.31 -6.14
CA ALA A 123 13.74 -5.74 -6.75
C ALA A 123 12.46 -6.43 -6.25
N PHE A 124 12.47 -7.77 -6.14
CA PHE A 124 11.35 -8.54 -5.59
C PHE A 124 11.09 -8.19 -4.11
N ILE A 125 12.13 -8.10 -3.28
CA ILE A 125 11.99 -7.70 -1.88
C ILE A 125 11.39 -6.30 -1.77
N PHE A 126 11.89 -5.34 -2.54
CA PHE A 126 11.36 -3.98 -2.55
C PHE A 126 9.87 -3.94 -2.94
N TYR A 127 9.50 -4.70 -3.97
CA TYR A 127 8.11 -4.87 -4.38
C TYR A 127 7.22 -5.43 -3.26
N VAL A 128 7.67 -6.49 -2.58
CA VAL A 128 6.94 -7.08 -1.45
C VAL A 128 6.76 -6.05 -0.34
N VAL A 129 7.82 -5.34 0.03
CA VAL A 129 7.76 -4.29 1.08
C VAL A 129 6.77 -3.18 0.71
N ARG A 130 6.77 -2.72 -0.54
CA ARG A 130 5.83 -1.71 -1.03
C ARG A 130 4.38 -2.19 -0.92
N THR A 131 4.10 -3.42 -1.36
CA THR A 131 2.76 -4.02 -1.26
C THR A 131 2.33 -4.17 0.19
N LEU A 132 3.21 -4.66 1.07
CA LEU A 132 2.93 -4.78 2.51
C LEU A 132 2.68 -3.42 3.17
N ASN A 133 3.43 -2.38 2.81
CA ASN A 133 3.22 -1.03 3.33
C ASN A 133 1.88 -0.46 2.87
N LYS A 134 1.51 -0.64 1.60
CA LYS A 134 0.21 -0.24 1.03
C LYS A 134 -0.96 -0.95 1.73
N LEU A 135 -0.79 -2.25 2.03
CA LEU A 135 -1.76 -3.02 2.80
C LEU A 135 -1.86 -2.52 4.24
N ARG A 136 -0.72 -2.23 4.87
CA ARG A 136 -0.64 -1.71 6.25
C ARG A 136 -1.33 -0.36 6.39
N THR A 137 -1.10 0.59 5.48
CA THR A 137 -1.79 1.90 5.53
C THR A 137 -3.28 1.76 5.35
N ARG A 138 -3.73 1.00 4.35
CA ARG A 138 -5.16 0.74 4.10
C ARG A 138 -5.85 0.03 5.25
N TYR A 139 -5.16 -0.91 5.87
CA TYR A 139 -5.68 -1.63 7.03
C TYR A 139 -5.76 -0.74 8.28
N ARG A 140 -4.75 0.13 8.52
CA ARG A 140 -4.82 1.13 9.60
C ARG A 140 -6.01 2.09 9.43
N MET A 141 -6.32 2.48 8.20
CA MET A 141 -7.48 3.34 7.93
C MET A 141 -8.83 2.65 8.12
N TYR A 142 -8.91 1.32 7.99
CA TYR A 142 -10.13 0.57 8.33
C TYR A 142 -10.42 0.51 9.84
N LEU A 143 -9.37 0.66 10.66
CA LEU A 143 -9.48 0.59 12.13
C LEU A 143 -9.70 1.95 12.79
N ALA A 144 -9.49 3.03 12.04
CA ALA A 144 -9.82 4.41 12.40
C ALA A 144 -11.31 4.69 12.16
#